data_AF-A0A553RGL4-F1
#
_entry.id   AF-A0A553RGL4-F1
#
_cell.length_a   1.000
_cell.length_b   1.000
_cell.length_c   1.000
_cell.angle_alpha   90.00
_cell.angle_beta   90.00
_cell.angle_gamma   90.00
#
_symmetry.space_group_name_H-M   'P 1'
#
loop_
_entity.id
_entity.type
_entity.pdbx_description
1 polymer ?
#
loop_
_entity_poly.entity_id
_entity_poly.type
_entity_poly.pdbx_seq_one_letter_code
_entity_poly.pdbx_strand_id
1 'polypeptide(L)'
;MPTDLERAMETLIVVFHRYAGSEGNQVTLSRGELKQLMETELASYLRKTPDSISQIMSGLDTNGDGEKTTMPSDLERAMETLITVFHRYADADGKKGSLSRRELKTLMEKELASFLKSQKDPATVDKIMKDLDTNGDGEVNFEEFVSLVAGLSIACEQIYSLKSAANK
;
A
#
# COMPACT_ATOMS: atom_id res chain seq x y z
N MET A 1 18.53 -6.62 -2.69
CA MET A 1 17.68 -6.30 -1.53
C MET A 1 16.44 -5.61 -2.07
N PRO A 2 15.23 -6.04 -1.71
CA PRO A 2 14.01 -5.35 -2.10
C PRO A 2 13.95 -3.95 -1.48
N THR A 3 13.33 -3.00 -2.18
CA THR A 3 13.14 -1.62 -1.74
C THR A 3 12.05 -1.51 -0.66
N ASP A 4 11.81 -0.31 -0.12
CA ASP A 4 10.73 -0.10 0.85
C ASP A 4 9.37 -0.35 0.19
N LEU A 5 9.19 0.17 -1.03
CA LEU A 5 7.95 -0.01 -1.80
C LEU A 5 7.74 -1.46 -2.21
N GLU A 6 8.79 -2.16 -2.67
CA GLU A 6 8.71 -3.58 -3.03
C GLU A 6 8.31 -4.45 -1.82
N ARG A 7 8.89 -4.17 -0.64
CA ARG A 7 8.51 -4.87 0.60
C ARG A 7 7.08 -4.58 1.01
N ALA A 8 6.62 -3.33 0.89
CA ALA A 8 5.24 -2.98 1.20
C ALA A 8 4.25 -3.73 0.28
N MET A 9 4.52 -3.79 -1.03
CA MET A 9 3.72 -4.57 -1.98
C MET A 9 3.71 -6.06 -1.65
N GLU A 10 4.88 -6.63 -1.33
CA GLU A 10 4.99 -8.03 -0.91
C GLU A 10 4.17 -8.30 0.37
N THR A 11 4.22 -7.40 1.36
CA THR A 11 3.40 -7.50 2.58
C THR A 11 1.90 -7.48 2.26
N LEU A 12 1.43 -6.63 1.34
CA LEU A 12 0.01 -6.63 0.92
C LEU A 12 -0.42 -8.00 0.40
N ILE A 13 0.39 -8.60 -0.47
CA ILE A 13 0.14 -9.92 -1.08
C ILE A 13 0.18 -11.02 0.00
N VAL A 14 1.21 -11.02 0.86
CA VAL A 14 1.40 -12.02 1.92
C VAL A 14 0.27 -11.95 2.94
N VAL A 15 -0.13 -10.75 3.36
CA VAL A 15 -1.24 -10.58 4.30
C VAL A 15 -2.55 -11.06 3.65
N PHE A 16 -2.80 -10.75 2.38
CA PHE A 16 -3.98 -11.28 1.69
C PHE A 16 -4.03 -12.81 1.74
N HIS A 17 -2.96 -13.50 1.33
CA HIS A 17 -2.89 -14.97 1.34
C HIS A 17 -2.83 -15.60 2.74
N ARG A 18 -2.41 -14.86 3.76
CA ARG A 18 -2.44 -15.33 5.16
C ARG A 18 -3.86 -15.60 5.64
N TYR A 19 -4.82 -14.79 5.17
CA TYR A 19 -6.22 -14.91 5.57
C TYR A 19 -7.09 -15.58 4.51
N ALA A 20 -6.74 -15.49 3.23
CA ALA A 20 -7.51 -16.11 2.15
C ALA A 20 -7.39 -17.64 2.16
N GLY A 21 -8.51 -18.34 1.97
CA GLY A 21 -8.54 -19.78 1.76
C GLY A 21 -8.58 -20.65 3.02
N SER A 22 -8.72 -20.06 4.20
CA SER A 22 -9.03 -20.79 5.43
C SER A 22 -10.44 -21.41 5.41
N GLU A 23 -11.37 -20.81 4.68
CA GLU A 23 -12.76 -21.25 4.52
C GLU A 23 -13.12 -21.78 3.13
N GLY A 24 -12.16 -21.85 2.19
CA GLY A 24 -12.39 -22.49 0.89
C GLY A 24 -11.50 -21.99 -0.25
N ASN A 25 -11.78 -20.79 -0.77
CA ASN A 25 -11.14 -20.29 -2.00
C ASN A 25 -9.91 -19.42 -1.72
N GLN A 26 -8.72 -19.87 -2.15
CA GLN A 26 -7.45 -19.18 -1.89
C GLN A 26 -7.27 -17.85 -2.63
N VAL A 27 -8.17 -17.47 -3.54
CA VAL A 27 -8.08 -16.21 -4.30
C VAL A 27 -9.08 -15.14 -3.86
N THR A 28 -9.85 -15.38 -2.80
CA THR A 28 -10.85 -14.45 -2.26
C THR A 28 -10.90 -14.52 -0.75
N LEU A 29 -11.15 -13.39 -0.08
CA LEU A 29 -11.48 -13.37 1.34
C LEU A 29 -12.98 -13.58 1.53
N SER A 30 -13.36 -14.59 2.29
CA SER A 30 -14.72 -14.73 2.81
C SER A 30 -15.07 -13.57 3.74
N ARG A 31 -16.36 -13.43 4.10
CA ARG A 31 -16.78 -12.44 5.11
C ARG A 31 -16.08 -12.66 6.46
N GLY A 32 -15.88 -13.92 6.85
CA GLY A 32 -15.19 -14.28 8.09
C GLY A 32 -13.71 -13.92 8.05
N GLU A 33 -13.05 -14.28 6.95
CA GLU A 33 -11.63 -14.00 6.71
C GLU A 33 -11.33 -12.50 6.64
N LEU A 34 -12.16 -11.74 5.92
CA LEU A 34 -12.05 -10.29 5.85
C LEU A 34 -12.24 -9.66 7.23
N LYS A 35 -13.23 -10.12 8.01
CA LYS A 35 -13.45 -9.61 9.38
C LYS A 35 -12.21 -9.85 10.25
N GLN A 36 -11.64 -11.06 10.20
CA GLN A 36 -10.45 -11.40 10.97
C GLN A 36 -9.23 -10.56 10.58
N LEU A 37 -9.03 -10.32 9.27
CA LEU A 37 -8.00 -9.42 8.75
C LEU A 37 -8.21 -8.01 9.30
N MET A 38 -9.42 -7.45 9.21
CA MET A 38 -9.71 -6.11 9.72
C MET A 38 -9.43 -5.99 11.22
N GLU A 39 -9.84 -6.98 12.02
CA GLU A 39 -9.67 -6.99 13.47
C GLU A 39 -8.21 -7.18 13.92
N THR A 40 -7.38 -7.88 13.11
CA THR A 40 -5.99 -8.19 13.48
C THR A 40 -5.01 -7.19 12.87
N GLU A 41 -5.13 -6.97 11.56
CA GLU A 41 -4.18 -6.20 10.77
C GLU A 41 -4.56 -4.73 10.69
N LEU A 42 -5.82 -4.33 10.94
CA LEU A 42 -6.26 -2.92 10.92
C LEU A 42 -6.84 -2.48 12.28
N ALA A 43 -6.42 -3.15 13.35
CA ALA A 43 -6.94 -2.95 14.69
C ALA A 43 -6.78 -1.50 15.19
N SER A 44 -5.73 -0.79 14.76
CA SER A 44 -5.52 0.61 15.18
C SER A 44 -6.52 1.57 14.54
N TYR A 45 -6.95 1.28 13.30
CA TYR A 45 -7.95 2.09 12.58
C TYR A 45 -9.37 1.82 13.10
N LEU A 46 -9.71 0.57 13.41
CA LEU A 46 -11.03 0.21 13.96
C LEU A 46 -11.26 0.77 15.37
N ARG A 47 -10.20 0.93 16.18
CA ARG A 47 -10.32 1.55 17.51
C ARG A 47 -10.56 3.06 17.47
N LYS A 48 -10.36 3.70 16.31
CA LYS A 48 -10.53 5.14 16.13
C LYS A 48 -11.95 5.54 15.69
N THR A 49 -12.88 4.61 15.45
CA THR A 49 -14.29 4.97 15.23
C THR A 49 -14.98 5.28 16.57
N PRO A 50 -15.40 6.53 16.83
CA PRO A 50 -15.96 6.93 18.11
C PRO A 50 -17.44 6.58 18.18
N ASP A 51 -17.78 5.28 18.22
CA ASP A 51 -19.16 4.82 18.39
C ASP A 51 -19.54 4.59 19.86
N SER A 52 -18.86 5.22 20.80
CA SER A 52 -19.32 5.20 22.18
C SER A 52 -19.23 6.58 22.79
N ILE A 53 -20.42 7.13 23.06
CA ILE A 53 -20.70 8.29 23.90
C ILE A 53 -19.89 8.25 25.21
N SER A 54 -19.45 7.07 25.66
CA SER A 54 -18.53 6.87 26.79
C SER A 54 -17.16 7.55 26.63
N GLN A 55 -16.60 7.68 25.43
CA GLN A 55 -15.30 8.35 25.22
C GLN A 55 -15.40 9.88 25.20
N ILE A 56 -16.54 10.43 24.77
CA ILE A 56 -16.80 11.87 24.89
C ILE A 56 -16.92 12.26 26.36
N MET A 57 -17.47 11.37 27.19
CA MET A 57 -17.59 11.57 28.64
C MET A 57 -16.29 11.28 29.41
N SER A 58 -15.35 10.50 28.85
CA SER A 58 -14.02 10.30 29.46
C SER A 58 -13.00 11.40 29.09
N GLY A 59 -13.27 12.21 28.06
CA GLY A 59 -12.42 13.33 27.64
C GLY A 59 -12.45 14.56 28.56
N LEU A 60 -13.06 14.47 29.74
CA LEU A 60 -13.09 15.54 30.74
C LEU A 60 -12.17 15.30 31.95
N ASP A 61 -11.49 14.15 32.03
CA ASP A 61 -10.48 13.96 33.08
C ASP A 61 -9.11 14.44 32.62
N THR A 62 -8.67 15.50 33.30
CA THR A 62 -7.36 16.12 33.19
C THR A 62 -6.25 15.15 33.62
N ASN A 63 -5.20 15.11 32.79
CA ASN A 63 -3.83 14.68 33.10
C ASN A 63 -3.56 13.17 33.20
N GLY A 64 -2.82 12.66 32.20
CA GLY A 64 -1.80 11.63 32.41
C GLY A 64 -2.19 10.19 32.05
N ASP A 65 -2.85 9.94 30.94
CA ASP A 65 -3.06 8.59 30.44
C ASP A 65 -2.00 8.19 29.40
N GLY A 66 -1.19 7.21 29.79
CA GLY A 66 -0.31 6.48 28.89
C GLY A 66 -1.15 5.80 27.81
N GLU A 67 -1.30 6.49 26.67
CA GLU A 67 -1.74 5.92 25.41
C GLU A 67 -0.85 4.69 25.19
N LYS A 68 -1.40 3.48 25.40
CA LYS A 68 -0.74 2.26 24.98
C LYS A 68 -0.74 2.32 23.46
N THR A 69 0.30 2.94 22.89
CA THR A 69 0.59 2.94 21.46
C THR A 69 0.78 1.47 21.09
N THR A 70 -0.30 0.83 20.65
CA THR A 70 -0.21 -0.56 20.17
C THR A 70 0.64 -0.54 18.93
N MET A 71 1.67 -1.38 18.92
CA MET A 71 2.57 -1.51 17.78
C MET A 71 1.75 -1.74 16.50
N PRO A 72 2.04 -1.00 15.42
CA PRO A 72 1.30 -1.15 14.17
C PRO A 72 1.56 -2.54 13.57
N SER A 73 0.53 -3.12 12.96
CA SER A 73 0.61 -4.41 12.26
C SER A 73 1.53 -4.34 11.04
N ASP A 74 1.85 -5.49 10.44
CA ASP A 74 2.61 -5.52 9.19
C ASP A 74 1.87 -4.78 8.06
N LEU A 75 0.54 -4.95 7.98
CA LEU A 75 -0.30 -4.26 6.99
C LEU A 75 -0.32 -2.74 7.21
N GLU A 76 -0.48 -2.30 8.46
CA GLU A 76 -0.49 -0.88 8.82
C GLU A 76 0.84 -0.21 8.47
N ARG A 77 1.95 -0.90 8.77
CA ARG A 77 3.30 -0.43 8.40
C ARG A 77 3.52 -0.41 6.89
N ALA A 78 2.97 -1.37 6.16
CA ALA A 78 3.01 -1.37 4.70
C ALA A 78 2.24 -0.18 4.13
N MET A 79 1.03 0.09 4.61
CA MET A 79 0.23 1.25 4.21
C MET A 79 0.96 2.57 4.51
N GLU A 80 1.53 2.71 5.71
CA GLU A 80 2.35 3.87 6.10
C GLU A 80 3.58 4.02 5.20
N THR A 81 4.20 2.90 4.79
CA THR A 81 5.33 2.90 3.86
C THR A 81 4.93 3.44 2.48
N LEU A 82 3.77 3.05 1.94
CA LEU A 82 3.28 3.58 0.66
C LEU A 82 3.12 5.11 0.71
N ILE A 83 2.49 5.62 1.77
CA ILE A 83 2.29 7.05 2.01
C ILE A 83 3.63 7.77 2.13
N THR A 84 4.54 7.23 2.93
CA THR A 84 5.86 7.81 3.19
C THR A 84 6.69 7.85 1.92
N VAL A 85 6.71 6.76 1.14
CA VAL A 85 7.44 6.71 -0.13
C VAL A 85 6.88 7.74 -1.11
N PHE A 86 5.55 7.81 -1.28
CA PHE A 86 4.94 8.81 -2.15
C PHE A 86 5.37 10.24 -1.77
N HIS A 87 5.18 10.63 -0.52
CA HIS A 87 5.53 11.98 -0.05
C HIS A 87 7.04 12.27 -0.10
N ARG A 88 7.90 11.26 0.07
CA ARG A 88 9.35 11.41 -0.06
C ARG A 88 9.77 11.86 -1.47
N TYR A 89 9.05 11.44 -2.51
CA TYR A 89 9.34 11.83 -3.88
C TYR A 89 8.51 13.02 -4.37
N ALA A 90 7.29 13.19 -3.87
CA ALA A 90 6.38 14.31 -4.21
C ALA A 90 6.74 15.64 -3.52
N ASP A 91 7.86 15.73 -2.80
CA ASP A 91 8.35 16.97 -2.18
C ASP A 91 9.70 17.42 -2.78
N ALA A 92 10.19 16.74 -3.83
CA ALA A 92 11.52 17.02 -4.37
C ALA A 92 11.54 18.27 -5.26
N ASP A 93 10.43 18.55 -5.95
CA ASP A 93 10.30 19.64 -6.92
C ASP A 93 9.50 20.84 -6.37
N GLY A 94 9.15 20.82 -5.07
CA GLY A 94 8.55 21.93 -4.33
C GLY A 94 7.02 22.04 -4.44
N LYS A 95 6.36 21.28 -5.33
CA LYS A 95 4.90 21.12 -5.36
C LYS A 95 4.52 19.87 -4.58
N LYS A 96 4.00 20.05 -3.37
CA LYS A 96 3.55 18.95 -2.52
C LYS A 96 2.24 18.37 -3.01
N GLY A 97 2.11 17.04 -2.90
CA GLY A 97 0.85 16.32 -3.03
C GLY A 97 0.66 15.55 -4.34
N SER A 98 1.60 15.68 -5.27
CA SER A 98 1.61 14.99 -6.55
C SER A 98 3.04 14.75 -7.02
N LEU A 99 3.24 13.75 -7.88
CA LEU A 99 4.52 13.47 -8.51
C LEU A 99 4.50 14.10 -9.91
N SER A 100 5.45 15.01 -10.15
CA SER A 100 5.79 15.38 -11.53
C SER A 100 6.35 14.18 -12.29
N ARG A 101 6.39 14.28 -13.63
CA ARG A 101 7.03 13.26 -14.48
C ARG A 101 8.47 12.92 -14.04
N ARG A 102 9.23 13.92 -13.57
CA ARG A 102 10.62 13.72 -13.10
C ARG A 102 10.67 12.98 -11.77
N GLU A 103 9.79 13.32 -10.85
CA GLU A 103 9.70 12.66 -9.54
C GLU A 103 9.20 11.22 -9.69
N LEU A 104 8.19 10.98 -10.53
CA LEU A 104 7.72 9.64 -10.87
C LEU A 104 8.87 8.80 -11.45
N LYS A 105 9.61 9.33 -12.42
CA LYS A 105 10.79 8.64 -12.97
C LYS A 105 11.78 8.24 -11.87
N THR A 106 12.09 9.18 -10.98
CA THR A 106 13.05 8.95 -9.88
C THR A 106 12.53 7.91 -8.89
N LEU A 107 11.23 7.95 -8.57
CA LEU A 107 10.58 6.95 -7.73
C LEU A 107 10.71 5.57 -8.38
N MET A 108 10.35 5.43 -9.65
CA MET A 108 10.43 4.16 -10.36
C MET A 108 11.86 3.59 -10.42
N GLU A 109 12.86 4.45 -10.67
CA GLU A 109 14.27 4.04 -10.72
C GLU A 109 14.81 3.59 -9.36
N LYS A 110 14.35 4.18 -8.26
CA LYS A 110 14.88 3.90 -6.92
C LYS A 110 14.08 2.85 -6.15
N GLU A 111 12.76 2.86 -6.31
CA GLU A 111 11.83 1.99 -5.58
C GLU A 111 11.38 0.78 -6.40
N LEU A 112 11.35 0.88 -7.73
CA LEU A 112 10.83 -0.17 -8.61
C LEU A 112 11.88 -0.63 -9.63
N ALA A 113 13.15 -0.60 -9.22
CA ALA A 113 14.28 -0.93 -10.08
C ALA A 113 14.17 -2.37 -10.65
N SER A 114 13.63 -3.31 -9.87
CA SER A 114 13.43 -4.69 -10.34
C SER A 114 12.42 -4.76 -11.49
N PHE A 115 11.34 -3.99 -11.41
CA PHE A 115 10.33 -3.88 -12.45
C PHE A 115 10.93 -3.23 -13.71
N LEU A 116 11.64 -2.11 -13.56
CA LEU A 116 12.27 -1.43 -14.69
C LEU A 116 13.35 -2.24 -15.39
N LYS A 117 14.09 -3.12 -14.69
CA LYS A 117 15.09 -4.00 -15.33
C LYS A 117 14.50 -4.91 -16.40
N SER A 118 13.21 -5.27 -16.27
CA SER A 118 12.51 -6.07 -17.27
C SER A 118 12.09 -5.24 -18.50
N GLN A 119 12.03 -3.92 -18.37
CA GLN A 119 11.58 -2.99 -19.39
C GLN A 119 12.77 -2.42 -20.16
N LYS A 120 12.80 -2.68 -21.48
CA LYS A 120 13.87 -2.18 -22.37
C LYS A 120 13.49 -0.90 -23.12
N ASP A 121 12.24 -0.46 -23.00
CA ASP A 121 11.72 0.69 -23.72
C ASP A 121 12.04 1.99 -22.94
N PRO A 122 12.84 2.91 -23.51
CA PRO A 122 13.11 4.20 -22.86
C PRO A 122 11.85 5.06 -22.67
N ALA A 123 10.76 4.79 -23.40
CA ALA A 123 9.47 5.47 -23.26
C ALA A 123 8.55 4.82 -22.21
N THR A 124 9.01 3.80 -21.47
CA THR A 124 8.19 3.09 -20.46
C THR A 124 7.60 4.05 -19.43
N VAL A 125 8.42 4.97 -18.91
CA VAL A 125 7.96 5.93 -17.89
C VAL A 125 6.89 6.87 -18.45
N ASP A 126 6.98 7.24 -19.73
CA ASP A 126 6.00 8.13 -20.37
C ASP A 126 4.66 7.46 -20.60
N LYS A 127 4.69 6.17 -20.94
CA LYS A 127 3.48 5.35 -21.05
C LYS A 127 2.82 5.21 -19.69
N ILE A 128 3.59 4.88 -18.66
CA ILE A 128 3.08 4.75 -17.29
C ILE A 128 2.51 6.06 -16.79
N MET A 129 3.22 7.17 -16.98
CA MET A 129 2.69 8.50 -16.64
C MET A 129 1.32 8.74 -17.29
N LYS A 130 1.22 8.49 -18.59
CA LYS A 130 -0.02 8.69 -19.35
C LYS A 130 -1.15 7.76 -18.88
N ASP A 131 -0.82 6.54 -18.49
CA ASP A 131 -1.82 5.57 -18.00
C ASP A 131 -2.30 5.90 -16.58
N LEU A 132 -1.45 6.56 -15.77
CA LEU A 132 -1.78 6.96 -14.39
C LEU A 132 -2.45 8.33 -14.30
N ASP A 133 -2.09 9.29 -15.16
CA ASP A 133 -2.64 10.65 -15.21
C ASP A 133 -4.08 10.64 -15.77
N THR A 134 -5.01 10.18 -14.93
CA THR A 134 -6.42 9.98 -15.28
C THR A 134 -7.19 11.29 -15.30
N ASN A 135 -6.78 12.25 -14.47
CA ASN A 135 -7.39 13.58 -14.42
C ASN A 135 -6.84 14.53 -15.51
N GLY A 136 -5.72 14.17 -16.16
CA GLY A 136 -5.12 14.90 -17.26
C GLY A 136 -4.37 16.18 -16.84
N ASP A 137 -3.92 16.25 -15.59
CA ASP A 137 -3.20 17.41 -15.05
C ASP A 137 -1.68 17.37 -15.30
N GLY A 138 -1.19 16.26 -15.85
CA GLY A 138 0.23 16.07 -16.17
C GLY A 138 1.09 15.71 -14.96
N GLU A 139 0.47 15.37 -13.83
CA GLU A 139 1.08 14.90 -12.60
C GLU A 139 0.42 13.59 -12.14
N VAL A 140 0.96 12.97 -11.11
CA VAL A 140 0.38 11.76 -10.51
C VAL A 140 0.07 12.04 -9.04
N ASN A 141 -1.22 12.15 -8.72
CA ASN A 141 -1.67 12.31 -7.35
C ASN A 141 -1.61 10.97 -6.57
N PHE A 142 -1.94 11.00 -5.27
CA PHE A 142 -1.82 9.80 -4.44
C PHE A 142 -2.76 8.65 -4.88
N GLU A 143 -3.97 8.94 -5.33
CA GLU A 143 -4.92 7.92 -5.80
C GLU A 143 -4.41 7.23 -7.07
N GLU A 144 -3.86 8.01 -7.99
CA GLU A 144 -3.24 7.52 -9.21
C GLU A 144 -1.98 6.69 -8.90
N PHE A 145 -1.16 7.13 -7.95
CA PHE A 145 -0.02 6.35 -7.46
C PHE A 145 -0.44 5.02 -6.83
N VAL A 146 -1.49 4.99 -6.01
CA VAL A 146 -2.01 3.74 -5.42
C VAL A 146 -2.49 2.78 -6.51
N SER A 147 -3.05 3.30 -7.62
CA SER A 147 -3.44 2.49 -8.77
C SER A 147 -2.24 1.80 -9.43
N LEU A 148 -1.08 2.47 -9.54
CA LEU A 148 0.18 1.84 -9.97
C LEU A 148 0.57 0.69 -9.04
N VAL A 149 0.60 0.96 -7.73
CA VAL A 149 0.97 -0.04 -6.71
C VAL A 149 0.06 -1.26 -6.75
N ALA A 150 -1.25 -1.04 -6.91
CA ALA A 150 -2.23 -2.12 -7.06
C ALA A 150 -1.96 -2.94 -8.32
N GLY A 151 -1.77 -2.28 -9.47
CA GLY A 151 -1.47 -2.95 -10.73
C GLY A 151 -0.19 -3.79 -10.68
N LEU A 152 0.88 -3.26 -10.08
CA LEU A 152 2.13 -3.99 -9.87
C LEU A 152 1.97 -5.16 -8.90
N SER A 153 1.23 -4.98 -7.81
CA SER A 153 0.96 -6.05 -6.84
C SER A 153 0.19 -7.20 -7.50
N ILE A 154 -0.81 -6.89 -8.34
CA ILE A 154 -1.55 -7.90 -9.11
C ILE A 154 -0.62 -8.64 -10.08
N ALA A 155 0.28 -7.92 -10.77
CA ALA A 155 1.25 -8.54 -11.67
C ALA A 155 2.23 -9.46 -10.91
N CYS A 156 2.72 -9.03 -9.74
CA CYS A 156 3.55 -9.84 -8.85
C CYS A 156 2.82 -11.09 -8.35
N GLU A 157 1.54 -10.95 -7.99
CA GLU A 157 0.69 -12.06 -7.55
C GLU A 157 0.53 -13.14 -8.65
N GLN A 158 0.32 -12.74 -9.89
CA GLN A 158 0.25 -13.69 -11.02
C GLN A 158 1.55 -14.49 -11.17
N ILE A 159 2.70 -13.85 -10.99
CA ILE A 159 4.01 -14.52 -11.02
C ILE A 159 4.15 -15.50 -9.83
N TYR A 160 3.69 -15.11 -8.64
CA TYR A 160 3.70 -15.97 -7.45
C TYR A 160 2.83 -17.22 -7.66
N SER A 161 1.61 -17.03 -8.15
CA SER A 161 0.66 -18.11 -8.45
C SER A 161 1.21 -19.10 -9.49
N LEU A 162 1.83 -18.59 -10.57
CA LEU A 162 2.46 -19.42 -11.60
C LEU A 162 3.63 -20.26 -11.06
N LYS A 163 4.45 -19.69 -10.16
CA LYS A 163 5.56 -20.42 -9.53
C LYS A 163 5.07 -21.49 -8.55
N SER A 164 3.97 -21.28 -7.85
CA SER A 164 3.41 -22.28 -6.93
C SER A 164 2.81 -23.47 -7.68
N ALA A 165 2.22 -23.23 -8.86
CA ALA A 165 1.67 -24.27 -9.73
C ALA A 165 2.75 -25.11 -10.43
N ALA A 166 3.89 -24.52 -10.78
CA ALA A 166 4.99 -25.22 -11.46
C ALA A 166 5.85 -26.12 -10.54
N ASN A 167 5.68 -26.00 -9.21
CA ASN A 167 6.36 -26.81 -8.19
C ASN A 167 5.47 -27.91 -7.59
N LYS A 168 4.31 -28.18 -8.18
CA LYS A 168 3.45 -29.34 -7.90
C LYS A 168 3.60 -30.37 -9.02
#